data_AF-A0AAV8XCS8-F1
#
_entry.id   AF-A0AAV8XCS8-F1
#
_cell.length_a   1.000
_cell.length_b   1.000
_cell.length_c   1.000
_cell.angle_alpha   90.00
_cell.angle_beta   90.00
_cell.angle_gamma   90.00
#
_symmetry.space_group_name_H-M   'P 1'
#
loop_
_entity.id
_entity.type
_entity.pdbx_description
1 polymer ?
#
loop_
_entity_poly.entity_id
_entity_poly.type
_entity_poly.pdbx_seq_one_letter_code
_entity_poly.pdbx_strand_id
1 'polypeptide(L)'
;MILVGVSIRDSKFGTALVVVSTEISGGYILGFKVDPEETLKKLYKELTSLQIIYTNKPIFGVEYKWCSNNSTPEYNNNLFEDYNVIEEPKGEMSNTIATYLADEGHKDRRPVYSTKLGLAVESIKDGYTLQKLWEVIPS
;
A
#
# COMPACT_ATOMS: atom_id res chain seq x y z
N MET A 1 4.36 6.94 4.53
CA MET A 1 3.98 7.90 5.59
C MET A 1 2.56 8.39 5.30
N ILE A 2 1.64 8.32 6.27
CA ILE A 2 0.21 8.66 6.06
C ILE A 2 -0.03 10.17 6.21
N LEU A 3 0.68 10.82 7.11
CA LEU A 3 0.51 12.25 7.40
C LEU A 3 1.32 13.10 6.40
N VAL A 4 0.66 14.00 5.67
CA VAL A 4 1.27 14.92 4.70
C VAL A 4 1.72 16.20 5.38
N GLY A 5 0.89 16.75 6.25
CA GLY A 5 1.20 18.01 6.91
C GLY A 5 0.25 18.37 8.02
N VAL A 6 0.72 19.30 8.84
CA VAL A 6 0.01 19.90 9.95
C VAL A 6 -0.06 21.39 9.68
N SER A 7 -1.19 22.02 9.92
CA SER A 7 -1.37 23.48 9.80
C SER A 7 -2.29 24.00 10.89
N ILE A 8 -2.13 25.26 11.26
CA ILE A 8 -3.08 25.95 12.13
C ILE A 8 -4.00 26.77 11.22
N ARG A 9 -5.32 26.63 11.39
CA ARG A 9 -6.31 27.40 10.63
C ARG A 9 -7.41 27.91 11.56
N ASP A 10 -7.94 29.08 11.23
CA ASP A 10 -9.12 29.59 11.90
C ASP A 10 -10.38 28.90 11.39
N SER A 11 -11.21 28.43 12.33
CA SER A 11 -12.47 27.74 12.08
C SER A 11 -13.62 28.52 12.70
N LYS A 12 -14.86 28.18 12.31
CA LYS A 12 -16.10 28.75 12.90
C LYS A 12 -16.20 28.58 14.42
N PHE A 13 -15.38 27.72 15.01
CA PHE A 13 -15.35 27.44 16.45
C PHE A 13 -14.07 27.96 17.16
N GLY A 14 -13.25 28.74 16.47
CA GLY A 14 -11.94 29.21 16.94
C GLY A 14 -10.77 28.60 16.16
N THR A 15 -9.55 28.96 16.55
CA THR A 15 -8.32 28.44 15.94
C THR A 15 -8.19 26.93 16.19
N ALA A 16 -7.89 26.17 15.13
CA ALA A 16 -7.84 24.71 15.15
C ALA A 16 -6.56 24.17 14.48
N LEU A 17 -6.08 23.04 14.99
CA LEU A 17 -5.03 22.23 14.39
C LEU A 17 -5.62 21.37 13.28
N VAL A 18 -5.10 21.48 12.07
CA VAL A 18 -5.53 20.71 10.92
C VAL A 18 -4.43 19.75 10.50
N VAL A 19 -4.76 18.46 10.43
CA VAL A 19 -3.87 17.38 9.98
C VAL A 19 -4.39 16.84 8.66
N VAL A 20 -3.50 16.73 7.67
CA VAL A 20 -3.83 16.27 6.31
C VAL A 20 -3.15 14.93 6.05
N SER A 21 -3.91 13.98 5.53
CA SER A 21 -3.48 12.63 5.15
C SER A 21 -3.10 12.55 3.67
N THR A 22 -2.29 11.56 3.27
CA THR A 22 -1.91 11.32 1.87
C THR A 22 -3.11 10.85 1.06
N GLU A 23 -3.13 11.15 -0.24
CA GLU A 23 -4.19 10.68 -1.15
C GLU A 23 -4.29 9.15 -1.20
N ILE A 24 -3.15 8.46 -1.11
CA ILE A 24 -3.07 6.99 -1.06
C ILE A 24 -3.86 6.42 0.12
N SER A 25 -3.96 7.17 1.23
CA SER A 25 -4.69 6.78 2.43
C SER A 25 -6.14 7.28 2.46
N GLY A 26 -6.63 7.94 1.40
CA GLY A 26 -7.98 8.49 1.31
C GLY A 26 -8.08 10.01 1.49
N GLY A 27 -6.97 10.73 1.64
CA GLY A 27 -6.97 12.21 1.57
C GLY A 27 -7.76 12.91 2.68
N TYR A 28 -7.78 12.33 3.88
CA TYR A 28 -8.53 12.88 5.01
C TYR A 28 -7.96 14.21 5.53
N ILE A 29 -8.87 15.09 5.95
CA ILE A 29 -8.56 16.35 6.63
C ILE A 29 -9.20 16.31 8.01
N LEU A 30 -8.38 16.27 9.06
CA LEU A 30 -8.82 16.20 10.45
C LEU A 30 -8.57 17.52 11.15
N GLY A 31 -9.60 18.10 11.76
CA GLY A 31 -9.52 19.37 12.50
C GLY A 31 -9.73 19.16 14.01
N PHE A 32 -8.80 19.66 14.82
CA PHE A 32 -8.82 19.55 16.27
C PHE A 32 -8.82 20.94 16.90
N LYS A 33 -9.77 21.19 17.80
CA LYS A 33 -9.77 22.40 18.63
C LYS A 33 -9.00 22.13 19.91
N VAL A 34 -8.11 23.04 20.30
CA VAL A 34 -7.31 22.93 21.52
C VAL A 34 -7.32 24.29 22.23
N ASP A 35 -7.82 24.30 23.47
CA ASP A 35 -7.83 25.46 24.36
C ASP A 35 -6.93 25.14 25.58
N PRO A 36 -6.05 26.06 26.06
CA PRO A 36 -5.75 27.40 25.55
C PRO A 36 -4.79 27.42 24.34
N GLU A 37 -4.81 28.51 23.56
CA GLU A 37 -4.08 28.65 22.29
C GLU A 37 -2.55 28.48 22.40
N GLU A 38 -1.96 28.73 23.59
CA GLU A 38 -0.54 28.44 23.84
C GLU A 38 -0.21 26.96 23.69
N THR A 39 -1.10 26.08 24.16
CA THR A 39 -0.90 24.63 24.07
C THR A 39 -1.03 24.15 22.62
N LEU A 40 -1.93 24.76 21.85
CA LEU A 40 -2.06 24.53 20.41
C LEU A 40 -0.76 24.82 19.66
N LYS A 41 -0.13 25.98 19.92
CA LYS A 41 1.14 26.37 19.30
C LYS A 41 2.28 25.42 19.70
N LYS A 42 2.31 24.98 20.95
CA LYS A 42 3.28 23.98 21.43
C LYS A 42 3.11 22.64 20.70
N LEU A 43 1.89 22.11 20.64
CA LEU A 43 1.58 20.84 19.95
C LEU A 43 1.91 20.92 18.46
N TYR A 44 1.58 22.02 17.79
CA TYR A 44 1.92 22.24 16.39
C TYR A 44 3.43 22.12 16.15
N LYS A 45 4.24 22.75 17.02
CA LYS A 45 5.71 22.70 16.91
C LYS A 45 6.23 21.28 17.15
N GLU A 46 5.77 20.62 18.20
CA GLU A 46 6.17 19.24 18.53
C GLU A 46 5.83 18.27 17.40
N LEU A 47 4.60 18.33 16.88
CA LEU A 47 4.13 17.46 15.82
C LEU A 47 4.90 17.69 14.51
N THR A 48 5.18 18.95 14.17
CA THR A 48 5.97 19.31 12.99
C THR A 48 7.40 18.80 13.12
N SER A 49 8.05 19.00 14.27
CA SER A 49 9.40 18.49 14.51
C SER A 49 9.45 16.96 14.44
N LEU A 50 8.49 16.28 15.04
CA LEU A 50 8.40 14.81 15.00
C LEU A 50 8.16 14.30 13.58
N GLN A 51 7.30 14.96 12.80
CA GLN A 51 7.03 14.61 11.41
C GLN A 51 8.30 14.71 10.57
N ILE A 52 9.10 15.77 10.73
CA ILE A 52 10.36 15.94 10.00
C ILE A 52 11.35 14.80 10.34
N ILE A 53 11.51 14.50 11.64
CA ILE A 53 12.40 13.43 12.09
C ILE A 53 11.96 12.08 11.52
N TYR A 54 10.66 11.78 11.58
CA TYR A 54 10.10 10.54 11.06
C TYR A 54 10.21 10.45 9.53
N THR A 55 10.10 11.58 8.82
CA THR A 55 10.30 11.63 7.37
C THR A 55 11.76 11.32 7.00
N ASN A 56 12.71 11.85 7.78
CA ASN A 56 14.15 11.60 7.54
C ASN A 56 14.57 10.18 7.90
N LYS A 57 14.03 9.61 8.98
CA LYS A 57 14.33 8.24 9.43
C LYS A 57 13.04 7.52 9.83
N PRO A 58 12.32 6.93 8.87
CA PRO A 58 11.06 6.25 9.15
C PRO A 58 11.30 4.96 9.92
N ILE A 59 10.48 4.75 10.94
CA ILE A 59 10.41 3.47 11.67
C ILE A 59 9.20 2.72 11.11
N PHE A 60 9.45 1.62 10.40
CA PHE A 60 8.39 0.79 9.79
C PHE A 60 7.81 -0.25 10.74
N GLY A 61 8.39 -0.41 11.95
CA GLY A 61 7.92 -1.39 12.94
C GLY A 61 8.24 -2.85 12.58
N VAL A 62 9.18 -3.08 11.66
CA VAL A 62 9.64 -4.43 11.32
C VAL A 62 10.63 -4.89 12.38
N GLU A 63 10.20 -5.82 13.23
CA GLU A 63 11.08 -6.50 14.18
C GLU A 63 11.68 -7.74 13.54
N TYR A 64 13.01 -7.88 13.64
CA TYR A 64 13.71 -9.06 13.17
C TYR A 64 14.45 -9.70 14.34
N LYS A 65 14.18 -10.98 14.59
CA LYS A 65 14.91 -11.79 15.57
C LYS A 65 15.82 -12.75 14.81
N TRP A 66 17.13 -12.52 14.90
CA TRP A 66 18.12 -13.45 14.34
C TRP A 66 18.23 -14.67 15.26
N CYS A 67 17.54 -15.76 14.93
CA CYS A 67 17.76 -17.04 15.59
C CYS A 67 19.02 -17.70 15.03
N SER A 68 20.20 -17.38 15.57
CA SER A 68 21.45 -18.09 15.26
C SER A 68 21.53 -19.40 16.03
N ASN A 69 20.61 -20.32 15.75
CA ASN A 69 20.71 -21.69 16.23
C ASN A 69 20.70 -22.59 15.00
N ASN A 70 21.84 -22.64 14.30
CA ASN A 70 22.41 -23.80 13.60
C ASN A 70 23.41 -23.29 12.56
N SER A 71 24.58 -23.93 12.55
CA SER A 71 25.72 -23.71 11.68
C SER A 71 25.32 -23.66 10.19
N THR A 72 25.02 -22.47 9.66
CA THR A 72 25.01 -22.22 8.22
C THR A 72 26.39 -21.71 7.83
N PRO A 73 27.06 -22.28 6.81
CA PRO A 73 28.35 -21.79 6.39
C PRO A 73 28.20 -20.31 6.03
N GLU A 74 29.13 -19.49 6.51
CA GLU A 74 29.25 -18.10 6.14
C GLU A 74 29.30 -18.03 4.61
N TYR A 75 28.16 -17.71 3.99
CA TYR A 75 28.14 -17.38 2.58
C TYR A 75 28.88 -16.06 2.50
N ASN A 76 30.10 -16.09 1.95
CA ASN A 76 30.87 -14.89 1.64
C ASN A 76 29.97 -13.96 0.83
N ASN A 77 29.46 -12.90 1.46
CA ASN A 77 28.71 -11.82 0.78
C ASN A 77 29.62 -10.96 -0.12
N ASN A 78 30.77 -11.49 -0.54
CA ASN A 78 31.70 -10.91 -1.51
C ASN A 78 31.49 -11.48 -2.93
N LEU A 79 30.24 -11.78 -3.29
CA LEU A 79 29.83 -11.80 -4.69
C LEU A 79 29.35 -10.40 -5.04
N PHE A 80 30.29 -9.45 -5.13
CA PHE A 80 30.10 -8.34 -6.06
C PHE A 80 30.24 -8.94 -7.46
N GLU A 81 29.18 -9.61 -7.94
CA GLU A 81 29.05 -9.82 -9.37
C GLU A 81 28.93 -8.44 -10.00
N ASP A 82 29.91 -8.06 -10.81
CA ASP A 82 29.84 -6.88 -11.67
C ASP A 82 28.65 -7.07 -12.62
N TYR A 83 27.48 -6.59 -12.21
CA TYR A 83 26.33 -6.50 -13.09
C TYR A 83 26.62 -5.40 -14.11
N ASN A 84 26.93 -5.82 -15.34
CA ASN A 84 26.77 -4.92 -16.48
C ASN A 84 25.28 -4.59 -16.55
N VAL A 85 24.91 -3.38 -16.15
CA VAL A 85 23.58 -2.83 -16.39
C VAL A 85 23.40 -2.78 -17.90
N ILE A 86 22.78 -3.80 -18.47
CA ILE A 86 22.30 -3.75 -19.84
C ILE A 86 21.15 -2.74 -19.80
N GLU A 87 21.39 -1.53 -20.29
CA GLU A 87 20.33 -0.54 -20.48
C GLU A 87 19.27 -1.18 -21.38
N GLU A 88 18.11 -1.51 -20.82
CA GLU A 88 16.96 -1.96 -21.59
C GLU A 88 16.67 -0.91 -22.67
N PRO A 89 16.48 -1.30 -23.95
CA PRO A 89 16.08 -0.35 -24.98
C PRO A 89 14.79 0.33 -24.50
N LYS A 90 14.85 1.66 -24.35
CA LYS A 90 13.73 2.50 -23.90
C LYS A 90 12.51 2.25 -24.80
N GLY A 91 11.63 1.35 -24.37
CA GLY A 91 10.47 0.91 -25.14
C GLY A 91 9.89 -0.45 -24.74
N GLU A 92 10.67 -1.33 -24.10
CA GLU A 92 10.23 -2.72 -23.81
C GLU A 92 9.84 -2.98 -22.34
N MET A 93 9.74 -1.95 -21.49
CA MET A 93 9.42 -2.12 -20.06
C MET A 93 7.96 -2.57 -19.77
N SER A 94 7.19 -2.91 -20.80
CA SER A 94 5.78 -3.30 -20.62
C SER A 94 5.56 -4.79 -20.37
N ASN A 95 6.50 -5.67 -20.75
CA ASN A 95 6.25 -7.12 -20.75
C ASN A 95 6.92 -7.90 -19.62
N THR A 96 7.86 -7.31 -18.87
CA THR A 96 8.52 -8.01 -17.75
C THR A 96 7.54 -8.34 -16.64
N ILE A 97 6.60 -7.43 -16.34
CA ILE A 97 5.53 -7.65 -15.35
C ILE A 97 4.62 -8.82 -15.75
N ALA A 98 4.37 -9.00 -17.06
CA ALA A 98 3.52 -10.08 -17.57
C ALA A 98 4.06 -11.47 -17.23
N THR A 99 5.38 -11.64 -17.21
CA THR A 99 6.05 -12.90 -16.88
C THR A 99 5.89 -13.31 -15.40
N TYR A 100 5.67 -12.35 -14.50
CA TYR A 100 5.48 -12.60 -13.07
C TYR A 100 4.01 -12.56 -12.63
N LEU A 101 3.06 -12.52 -13.57
CA LEU A 101 1.65 -12.58 -13.24
C LEU A 101 1.31 -13.98 -12.68
N ALA A 102 0.68 -14.00 -11.50
CA ALA A 102 0.22 -15.25 -10.88
C ALA A 102 -0.98 -15.88 -11.61
N ASP A 103 -1.70 -15.10 -12.42
CA ASP A 103 -2.81 -15.50 -13.27
C ASP A 103 -2.73 -14.74 -14.61
N GLU A 104 -3.40 -15.20 -15.67
CA GLU A 104 -3.32 -14.65 -17.03
C GLU A 104 -3.97 -13.26 -17.18
N GLY A 105 -3.47 -12.23 -16.47
CA GLY A 105 -3.76 -10.81 -16.71
C GLY A 105 -5.24 -10.44 -16.81
N HIS A 106 -6.14 -11.29 -16.31
CA HIS A 106 -7.56 -11.08 -16.41
C HIS A 106 -7.93 -9.96 -15.46
N LYS A 107 -8.59 -8.92 -15.99
CA LYS A 107 -9.19 -7.89 -15.14
C LYS A 107 -10.34 -8.55 -14.40
N ASP A 108 -10.22 -8.65 -13.08
CA ASP A 108 -11.29 -9.12 -12.20
C ASP A 108 -12.61 -8.44 -12.59
N ARG A 109 -13.59 -9.25 -12.97
CA ARG A 109 -14.92 -8.72 -13.29
C ARG A 109 -15.69 -8.47 -12.00
N ARG A 110 -16.79 -7.73 -12.12
CA ARG A 110 -17.57 -7.34 -10.95
C ARG A 110 -18.15 -8.58 -10.26
N PRO A 111 -18.09 -8.66 -8.92
CA PRO A 111 -18.73 -9.73 -8.17
C PRO A 111 -20.25 -9.59 -8.27
N VAL A 112 -20.94 -10.70 -8.53
CA VAL A 112 -22.39 -10.82 -8.66
C VAL A 112 -22.87 -11.96 -7.76
N TYR A 113 -24.04 -11.79 -7.14
CA TYR A 113 -24.65 -12.84 -6.34
C TYR A 113 -25.17 -13.97 -7.23
N SER A 114 -24.68 -15.20 -7.01
CA SER A 114 -25.18 -16.41 -7.68
C SER A 114 -26.20 -17.11 -6.81
N THR A 115 -27.46 -17.11 -7.25
CA THR A 115 -28.55 -17.83 -6.57
C THR A 115 -28.34 -19.34 -6.54
N LYS A 116 -27.63 -19.91 -7.53
CA LYS A 116 -27.35 -21.35 -7.60
C LYS A 116 -26.33 -21.83 -6.56
N LEU A 117 -25.38 -20.96 -6.18
CA LEU A 117 -24.33 -21.27 -5.20
C LEU A 117 -24.60 -20.64 -3.83
N GLY A 118 -25.48 -19.63 -3.77
CA GLY A 118 -25.70 -18.83 -2.56
C GLY A 118 -24.53 -17.90 -2.20
N LEU A 119 -23.58 -17.68 -3.12
CA LEU A 119 -22.33 -16.95 -2.90
C LEU A 119 -22.19 -15.77 -3.87
N ALA A 120 -21.39 -14.77 -3.48
CA ALA A 120 -20.89 -13.77 -4.41
C ALA A 120 -19.76 -14.37 -5.25
N VAL A 121 -19.93 -14.39 -6.57
CA VAL A 121 -18.98 -14.95 -7.53
C VAL A 121 -18.64 -13.90 -8.58
N GLU A 122 -17.48 -14.00 -9.22
CA GLU A 122 -17.16 -13.16 -10.37
C GLU A 122 -18.20 -13.35 -11.50
N SER A 123 -18.54 -12.27 -12.22
CA SER A 123 -19.43 -12.37 -13.37
C SER A 123 -18.86 -13.27 -14.47
N ILE A 124 -19.65 -14.28 -14.85
CA ILE A 124 -19.30 -15.25 -15.90
C ILE A 124 -19.21 -14.55 -17.26
N LYS A 125 -18.34 -15.04 -18.15
CA LYS A 125 -18.17 -14.48 -19.50
C LYS A 125 -19.43 -14.75 -20.32
N ASP A 126 -19.79 -13.81 -21.19
CA ASP A 126 -20.91 -14.00 -22.12
C ASP A 126 -20.77 -15.32 -22.90
N GLY A 127 -21.83 -16.12 -22.92
CA GLY A 127 -21.87 -17.43 -23.59
C GLY A 127 -21.46 -18.63 -22.72
N TYR A 128 -20.96 -18.42 -21.50
CA TYR A 128 -20.65 -19.49 -20.55
C TYR A 128 -21.69 -19.59 -19.44
N THR A 129 -21.90 -20.80 -18.92
CA THR A 129 -22.73 -21.05 -17.75
C THR A 129 -21.91 -21.74 -16.68
N LEU A 130 -22.25 -21.52 -15.41
CA LEU A 130 -21.53 -22.12 -14.27
C LEU A 130 -21.36 -23.65 -14.41
N GLN A 131 -22.40 -24.29 -14.94
CA GLN A 131 -22.41 -25.73 -15.19
C GLN A 131 -21.39 -26.14 -16.26
N LYS A 132 -21.29 -25.40 -17.38
CA LYS A 132 -20.27 -25.64 -18.42
C LYS A 132 -18.84 -25.40 -17.94
N LEU A 133 -18.63 -24.52 -16.95
CA LEU A 133 -17.31 -24.32 -16.33
C LEU A 133 -16.93 -25.45 -15.36
N TRP A 134 -17.93 -26.14 -14.79
CA TRP A 134 -17.72 -27.21 -13.82
C TRP A 134 -17.65 -28.60 -14.47
N GLU A 135 -18.38 -28.81 -15.56
CA GLU A 135 -18.43 -30.08 -16.28
C GLU A 135 -17.12 -30.32 -17.05
N VAL A 136 -16.43 -31.41 -16.71
CA VAL A 136 -15.20 -31.85 -17.37
C VAL A 136 -15.49 -32.67 -18.64
N ILE A 137 -16.70 -33.22 -18.77
CA ILE A 137 -17.13 -34.03 -19.92
C ILE A 137 -18.32 -33.32 -20.58
N PRO A 138 -18.23 -32.92 -21.86
CA PRO A 138 -19.36 -32.32 -22.56
C PRO A 138 -20.46 -33.37 -22.73
N SER A 139 -21.68 -33.05 -22.29
CA SER A 139 -22.89 -33.79 -22.64
C SER A 139 -23.46 -33.32 -23.97
#